data_AF-A0A7Y8JCU1-F1
#
_entry.id   AF-A0A7Y8JCU1-F1
#
_cell.length_a   1.000
_cell.length_b   1.000
_cell.length_c   1.000
_cell.angle_alpha   90.00
_cell.angle_beta   90.00
_cell.angle_gamma   90.00
#
_symmetry.space_group_name_H-M   'P 1'
#
loop_
_entity.id
_entity.type
_entity.pdbx_description
1 polymer ?
#
loop_
_entity_poly.entity_id
_entity_poly.type
_entity_poly.pdbx_seq_one_letter_code
_entity_poly.pdbx_strand_id
1 'polypeptide(L)'
;MGFFDWFKPRPTIDAALRAKIDQAAQAIDPLIRQIAGYERRLAPAVEHALAHCSDIARDIPGPYEISRAAFATDPLVHALFGSADAIDQMFATSQCVREHFAQMTLESDQCCALLGMRLHEKPGFGAQLEGEIVHADVPQRALYFTDHTLAEPAPDEAAARQRLSDALFDGLIKAIVEHVADVRAERADLDQAKAIAEARLRAGQATAVHTRRLASLQERLAATRDALQPQRLLETLTASLNAPDTLLHLEPIELCVDRTGIIRGGEAAGDVLRFARLTTRDPRHWIVLLARLDHADVRCALERFETARHFIVI
;
A
#
# COMPACT_ATOMS: atom_id res chain seq x y z
N MET A 1 -30.82 -30.11 -0.47
CA MET A 1 -29.70 -30.07 -1.44
C MET A 1 -30.24 -30.53 -2.80
N GLY A 2 -30.65 -29.59 -3.65
CA GLY A 2 -31.43 -29.89 -4.85
C GLY A 2 -30.56 -30.34 -6.03
N PHE A 3 -31.03 -31.36 -6.75
CA PHE A 3 -30.43 -31.98 -7.94
C PHE A 3 -30.26 -31.04 -9.18
N PHE A 4 -30.62 -29.76 -9.06
CA PHE A 4 -30.70 -28.79 -10.16
C PHE A 4 -29.55 -27.76 -10.21
N ASP A 5 -28.58 -27.79 -9.29
CA ASP A 5 -27.42 -26.88 -9.33
C ASP A 5 -26.45 -27.16 -10.51
N TRP A 6 -26.63 -28.27 -11.24
CA TRP A 6 -25.82 -28.63 -12.42
C TRP A 6 -26.12 -27.76 -13.66
N PHE A 7 -27.34 -27.21 -13.76
CA PHE A 7 -27.80 -26.47 -14.94
C PHE A 7 -27.73 -24.95 -14.82
N LYS A 8 -27.10 -24.41 -13.77
CA LYS A 8 -26.79 -22.98 -13.76
C LYS A 8 -25.81 -22.71 -14.90
N PRO A 9 -26.14 -21.84 -15.88
CA PRO A 9 -25.12 -21.34 -16.80
C PRO A 9 -23.98 -20.81 -15.93
N ARG A 10 -22.81 -21.41 -16.10
CA ARG A 10 -21.61 -21.06 -15.33
C ARG A 10 -21.38 -19.55 -15.49
N PRO A 11 -21.02 -18.83 -14.41
CA PRO A 11 -20.86 -17.38 -14.48
C PRO A 11 -19.95 -17.04 -15.65
N THR A 12 -20.51 -16.35 -16.63
CA THR A 12 -19.75 -15.81 -17.76
C THR A 12 -18.75 -14.82 -17.19
N ILE A 13 -17.47 -14.96 -17.56
CA ILE A 13 -16.45 -13.97 -17.25
C ILE A 13 -16.94 -12.64 -17.81
N ASP A 14 -17.31 -11.73 -16.92
CA ASP A 14 -17.79 -10.40 -17.29
C ASP A 14 -16.66 -9.58 -17.94
N ALA A 15 -17.01 -8.57 -18.73
CA ALA A 15 -16.06 -7.73 -19.43
C ALA A 15 -15.07 -7.05 -18.47
N ALA A 16 -15.54 -6.61 -17.30
CA ALA A 16 -14.69 -6.00 -16.28
C ALA A 16 -13.66 -6.99 -15.71
N LEU A 17 -14.09 -8.21 -15.39
CA LEU A 17 -13.21 -9.27 -14.91
C LEU A 17 -12.19 -9.68 -15.99
N ARG A 18 -12.62 -9.80 -17.24
CA ARG A 18 -11.72 -10.09 -18.37
C ARG A 18 -10.64 -9.00 -18.51
N ALA A 19 -11.01 -7.72 -18.38
CA ALA A 19 -10.06 -6.63 -18.44
C ALA A 19 -8.99 -6.73 -17.33
N LYS A 20 -9.37 -7.07 -16.09
CA LYS A 20 -8.43 -7.26 -14.98
C LYS A 20 -7.53 -8.49 -15.18
N ILE A 21 -8.07 -9.60 -15.69
CA ILE A 21 -7.28 -10.79 -16.08
C ILE A 21 -6.24 -10.41 -17.14
N ASP A 22 -6.66 -9.69 -18.17
CA ASP A 22 -5.79 -9.28 -19.27
C ASP A 22 -4.73 -8.27 -18.84
N GLN A 23 -5.07 -7.37 -17.92
CA GLN A 23 -4.13 -6.45 -17.28
C GLN A 23 -3.05 -7.22 -16.50
N ALA A 24 -3.46 -8.17 -15.64
CA ALA A 24 -2.53 -8.99 -14.86
C ALA A 24 -1.60 -9.82 -15.75
N ALA A 25 -2.15 -10.48 -16.78
CA ALA A 25 -1.36 -11.26 -17.73
C ALA A 25 -0.36 -10.38 -18.50
N GLN A 26 -0.80 -9.20 -18.97
CA GLN A 26 0.06 -8.26 -19.71
C GLN A 26 1.19 -7.70 -18.86
N ALA A 27 0.92 -7.40 -17.59
CA ALA A 27 1.90 -6.83 -16.67
C ALA A 27 3.06 -7.80 -16.40
N ILE A 28 2.76 -9.10 -16.26
CA ILE A 28 3.76 -10.14 -15.98
C ILE A 28 4.53 -10.56 -17.24
N ASP A 29 3.81 -11.10 -18.21
CA ASP A 29 4.36 -11.54 -19.48
C ASP A 29 3.25 -11.68 -20.54
N PRO A 30 3.28 -10.89 -21.62
CA PRO A 30 2.28 -10.94 -22.69
C PRO A 30 2.09 -12.34 -23.30
N LEU A 31 3.10 -13.23 -23.23
CA LEU A 31 3.03 -14.59 -23.73
C LEU A 31 2.05 -15.48 -22.95
N ILE A 32 1.66 -15.10 -21.72
CA ILE A 32 0.63 -15.81 -20.95
C ILE A 32 -0.69 -15.87 -21.72
N ARG A 33 -1.01 -14.83 -22.51
CA ARG A 33 -2.24 -14.77 -23.31
C ARG A 33 -2.30 -15.82 -24.43
N GLN A 34 -1.16 -16.41 -24.80
CA GLN A 34 -1.09 -17.46 -25.82
C GLN A 34 -1.44 -18.85 -25.25
N ILE A 35 -1.51 -18.98 -23.93
CA ILE A 35 -1.81 -20.26 -23.27
C ILE A 35 -3.31 -20.54 -23.39
N ALA A 36 -3.65 -21.71 -23.91
CA ALA A 36 -5.04 -22.14 -24.04
C ALA A 36 -5.76 -22.12 -22.68
N GLY A 37 -6.87 -21.37 -22.61
CA GLY A 37 -7.69 -21.28 -21.41
C GLY A 37 -7.09 -20.48 -20.25
N TYR A 38 -6.09 -19.63 -20.48
CA TYR A 38 -5.50 -18.80 -19.41
C TYR A 38 -6.55 -17.96 -18.67
N GLU A 39 -7.52 -17.37 -19.38
CA GLU A 39 -8.60 -16.58 -18.77
C GLU A 39 -9.39 -17.40 -17.74
N ARG A 40 -9.73 -18.64 -18.09
CA ARG A 40 -10.50 -19.54 -17.21
C ARG A 40 -9.69 -19.98 -16.00
N ARG A 41 -8.36 -20.08 -16.15
CA ARG A 41 -7.45 -20.44 -15.05
C ARG A 41 -7.26 -19.27 -14.09
N LEU A 42 -7.17 -18.04 -14.61
CA LEU A 42 -6.95 -16.84 -13.81
C LEU A 42 -8.24 -16.28 -13.19
N ALA A 43 -9.39 -16.45 -13.84
CA ALA A 43 -10.67 -15.91 -13.36
C ALA A 43 -10.93 -16.11 -11.85
N PRO A 44 -10.88 -17.34 -11.29
CA PRO A 44 -11.15 -17.53 -9.87
C PRO A 44 -10.10 -16.85 -8.97
N ALA A 45 -8.83 -16.83 -9.39
CA ALA A 45 -7.77 -16.21 -8.60
C ALA A 45 -7.86 -14.68 -8.63
N VAL A 46 -8.21 -14.09 -9.78
CA VAL A 46 -8.44 -12.65 -9.93
C VAL A 46 -9.69 -12.22 -9.16
N GLU A 47 -10.79 -12.98 -9.22
CA GLU A 47 -11.99 -12.73 -8.41
C GLU A 47 -11.68 -12.74 -6.92
N HIS A 48 -10.90 -13.73 -6.46
CA HIS A 48 -10.48 -13.82 -5.06
C HIS A 48 -9.62 -12.62 -4.63
N ALA A 49 -8.62 -12.25 -5.44
CA ALA A 49 -7.79 -11.09 -5.16
C ALA A 49 -8.58 -9.77 -5.16
N LEU A 50 -9.53 -9.59 -6.08
CA LEU A 50 -10.39 -8.41 -6.12
C LEU A 50 -11.31 -8.33 -4.90
N ALA A 51 -11.89 -9.45 -4.47
CA ALA A 51 -12.69 -9.51 -3.26
C ALA A 51 -11.86 -9.14 -2.02
N HIS A 52 -10.64 -9.67 -1.90
CA HIS A 52 -9.70 -9.32 -0.83
C HIS A 52 -9.37 -7.81 -0.82
N CYS A 53 -9.07 -7.23 -1.98
CA CYS A 53 -8.83 -5.79 -2.09
C CYS A 53 -10.05 -4.95 -1.69
N SER A 54 -11.25 -5.39 -2.07
CA SER A 54 -12.50 -4.73 -1.69
C SER A 54 -12.78 -4.81 -0.19
N ASP A 55 -12.44 -5.94 0.45
CA ASP A 55 -12.57 -6.11 1.89
C ASP A 55 -11.56 -5.22 2.63
N ILE A 56 -10.29 -5.19 2.22
CA ILE A 56 -9.30 -4.25 2.77
C ILE A 56 -9.76 -2.80 2.59
N ALA A 57 -10.23 -2.44 1.40
CA ALA A 57 -10.70 -1.08 1.15
C ALA A 57 -11.88 -0.72 2.05
N ARG A 58 -12.77 -1.67 2.38
CA ARG A 58 -13.89 -1.47 3.30
C ARG A 58 -13.42 -1.33 4.76
N ASP A 59 -12.44 -2.12 5.17
CA ASP A 59 -11.98 -2.21 6.55
C ASP A 59 -11.08 -1.04 6.99
N ILE A 60 -10.58 -0.24 6.04
CA ILE A 60 -9.81 0.97 6.36
C ILE A 60 -10.70 1.98 7.12
N PRO A 61 -10.31 2.44 8.32
CA PRO A 61 -11.13 3.36 9.13
C PRO A 61 -11.42 4.70 8.43
N GLY A 62 -12.57 5.29 8.72
CA GLY A 62 -13.03 6.58 8.17
C GLY A 62 -14.34 6.46 7.40
N PRO A 63 -14.78 7.54 6.72
CA PRO A 63 -14.04 8.78 6.50
C PRO A 63 -14.01 9.69 7.73
N TYR A 64 -12.84 10.26 8.04
CA TYR A 64 -12.66 11.28 9.08
C TYR A 64 -12.55 12.67 8.47
N GLU A 65 -13.22 13.66 9.04
CA GLU A 65 -13.12 15.04 8.56
C GLU A 65 -11.76 15.64 8.91
N ILE A 66 -10.97 15.99 7.88
CA ILE A 66 -9.65 16.60 8.08
C ILE A 66 -9.74 18.07 7.73
N SER A 67 -9.79 18.91 8.77
CA SER A 67 -9.80 20.35 8.64
C SER A 67 -9.08 21.01 9.81
N ARG A 68 -8.76 22.30 9.65
CA ARG A 68 -8.20 23.13 10.72
C ARG A 68 -9.14 23.22 11.92
N ALA A 69 -10.46 23.20 11.68
CA ALA A 69 -11.46 23.16 12.75
C ALA A 69 -11.44 21.81 13.48
N ALA A 70 -11.38 20.70 12.73
CA ALA A 70 -11.31 19.36 13.28
C ALA A 70 -10.07 19.14 14.15
N PHE A 71 -8.95 19.80 13.87
CA PHE A 71 -7.76 19.75 14.73
C PHE A 71 -8.01 20.18 16.19
N ALA A 72 -8.96 21.08 16.43
CA ALA A 72 -9.28 21.57 17.77
C ALA A 72 -10.32 20.71 18.50
N THR A 73 -11.12 19.94 17.77
CA THR A 73 -12.30 19.25 18.30
C THR A 73 -12.18 17.74 18.26
N ASP A 74 -11.51 17.17 17.27
CA ASP A 74 -11.34 15.74 17.07
C ASP A 74 -9.96 15.26 17.60
N PRO A 75 -9.92 14.40 18.63
CA PRO A 75 -8.68 13.86 19.17
C PRO A 75 -7.84 13.08 18.16
N LEU A 76 -8.47 12.41 17.19
CA LEU A 76 -7.77 11.71 16.13
C LEU A 76 -7.00 12.72 15.29
N VAL A 77 -7.69 13.72 14.74
CA VAL A 77 -7.04 14.77 13.93
C VAL A 77 -5.97 15.50 14.73
N HIS A 78 -6.22 15.76 16.01
CA HIS A 78 -5.21 16.37 16.90
C HIS A 78 -3.96 15.51 17.04
N ALA A 79 -4.09 14.20 17.22
CA ALA A 79 -2.95 13.30 17.35
C ALA A 79 -2.20 13.09 16.02
N LEU A 80 -2.92 13.15 14.90
CA LEU A 80 -2.35 12.94 13.57
C LEU A 80 -1.44 14.11 13.13
N PHE A 81 -1.73 15.33 13.55
CA PHE A 81 -1.01 16.53 13.08
C PHE A 81 -0.31 17.23 14.25
N GLY A 82 0.93 17.70 14.04
CA GLY A 82 1.64 18.46 15.09
C GLY A 82 1.08 19.86 15.31
N SER A 83 0.35 20.40 14.33
CA SER A 83 -0.31 21.70 14.40
C SER A 83 -1.41 21.80 13.34
N ALA A 84 -2.32 22.75 13.52
CA ALA A 84 -3.28 23.13 12.49
C ALA A 84 -2.63 23.54 11.16
N ASP A 85 -1.46 24.19 11.21
CA ASP A 85 -0.76 24.65 10.00
C ASP A 85 -0.12 23.47 9.23
N ALA A 86 0.14 22.33 9.90
CA ALA A 86 0.60 21.12 9.24
C ALA A 86 -0.48 20.53 8.31
N ILE A 87 -1.77 20.72 8.62
CA ILE A 87 -2.87 20.33 7.75
C ILE A 87 -2.85 21.19 6.48
N ASP A 88 -2.72 22.51 6.62
CA ASP A 88 -2.64 23.43 5.49
C ASP A 88 -1.41 23.11 4.60
N GLN A 89 -0.28 22.79 5.22
CA GLN A 89 0.94 22.37 4.52
C GLN A 89 0.76 21.05 3.76
N MET A 90 0.07 20.06 4.35
CA MET A 90 -0.24 18.79 3.69
C MET A 90 -1.08 19.03 2.42
N PHE A 91 -2.13 19.85 2.50
CA PHE A 91 -2.95 20.19 1.33
C PHE A 91 -2.12 20.87 0.24
N ALA A 92 -1.26 21.83 0.60
CA ALA A 92 -0.48 22.58 -0.36
C ALA A 92 0.64 21.78 -1.04
N THR A 93 1.24 20.82 -0.32
CA THR A 93 2.33 20.00 -0.86
C THR A 93 1.83 18.79 -1.63
N SER A 94 0.62 18.30 -1.33
CA SER A 94 0.01 17.17 -2.01
C SER A 94 -0.15 17.43 -3.51
N GLN A 95 0.51 16.60 -4.33
CA GLN A 95 0.37 16.62 -5.78
C GLN A 95 -1.06 16.25 -6.21
N CYS A 96 -1.65 15.28 -5.51
CA CYS A 96 -3.04 14.86 -5.66
C CYS A 96 -4.00 16.07 -5.57
N VAL A 97 -3.84 16.90 -4.53
CA VAL A 97 -4.69 18.11 -4.36
C VAL A 97 -4.43 19.13 -5.47
N ARG A 98 -3.17 19.39 -5.83
CA ARG A 98 -2.87 20.40 -6.86
C ARG A 98 -3.35 20.03 -8.25
N GLU A 99 -3.28 18.76 -8.63
CA GLU A 99 -3.57 18.31 -9.99
C GLU A 99 -5.03 17.92 -10.18
N HIS A 100 -5.61 17.19 -9.21
CA HIS A 100 -6.91 16.57 -9.39
C HIS A 100 -8.04 17.42 -8.81
N PHE A 101 -7.80 18.08 -7.67
CA PHE A 101 -8.85 18.80 -6.94
C PHE A 101 -9.41 19.98 -7.76
N ALA A 102 -8.56 20.70 -8.50
CA ALA A 102 -8.99 21.78 -9.38
C ALA A 102 -9.85 21.32 -10.58
N GLN A 103 -9.80 20.03 -10.93
CA GLN A 103 -10.49 19.46 -12.10
C GLN A 103 -11.73 18.64 -11.70
N MET A 104 -11.95 18.41 -10.41
CA MET A 104 -13.07 17.61 -9.93
C MET A 104 -14.38 18.40 -9.99
N THR A 105 -15.41 17.80 -10.60
CA THR A 105 -16.79 18.26 -10.45
C THR A 105 -17.38 17.56 -9.23
N LEU A 106 -17.56 18.32 -8.15
CA LEU A 106 -18.14 17.81 -6.90
C LEU A 106 -19.62 18.18 -6.85
N GLU A 107 -20.48 17.24 -6.47
CA GLU A 107 -21.89 17.55 -6.24
C GLU A 107 -22.13 18.22 -4.87
N SER A 108 -21.22 18.00 -3.91
CA SER A 108 -21.40 18.32 -2.49
C SER A 108 -20.32 19.20 -1.88
N ASP A 109 -19.46 19.86 -2.68
CA ASP A 109 -18.25 20.60 -2.24
C ASP A 109 -17.33 19.81 -1.29
N GLN A 110 -17.53 18.49 -1.18
CA GLN A 110 -16.75 17.58 -0.36
C GLN A 110 -16.15 16.50 -1.24
N CYS A 111 -15.00 15.97 -0.84
CA CYS A 111 -14.41 14.80 -1.47
C CYS A 111 -13.83 13.86 -0.41
N CYS A 112 -13.61 12.60 -0.80
CA CYS A 112 -12.92 11.62 0.01
C CYS A 112 -11.56 11.29 -0.62
N ALA A 113 -10.54 11.10 0.19
CA ALA A 113 -9.20 10.69 -0.25
C ALA A 113 -8.56 9.75 0.77
N LEU A 114 -7.65 8.90 0.32
CA LEU A 114 -6.83 8.10 1.21
C LEU A 114 -5.75 9.01 1.84
N LEU A 115 -5.69 9.07 3.16
CA LEU A 115 -4.60 9.70 3.88
C LEU A 115 -3.62 8.62 4.34
N GLY A 116 -2.43 8.63 3.75
CA GLY A 116 -1.28 7.83 4.15
C GLY A 116 -0.32 8.64 5.02
N MET A 117 0.24 8.01 6.05
CA MET A 117 1.23 8.60 6.94
C MET A 117 2.17 7.54 7.53
N ARG A 118 3.24 7.99 8.17
CA ARG A 118 4.17 7.13 8.92
C ARG A 118 3.98 7.31 10.42
N LEU A 119 3.75 6.22 11.13
CA LEU A 119 3.73 6.22 12.59
C LEU A 119 5.15 6.10 13.13
N HIS A 120 5.49 7.00 14.04
CA HIS A 120 6.73 6.97 14.77
C HIS A 120 6.47 7.03 16.27
N GLU A 121 7.37 6.38 17.02
CA GLU A 121 7.35 6.38 18.47
C GLU A 121 8.67 6.93 18.99
N LYS A 122 8.56 7.92 19.88
CA LYS A 122 9.72 8.49 20.57
C LYS A 122 9.69 8.07 22.04
N PRO A 123 10.66 7.29 22.52
CA PRO A 123 10.81 7.06 23.96
C PRO A 123 11.24 8.37 24.63
N GLY A 124 10.71 8.62 25.81
CA GLY A 124 11.02 9.79 26.63
C GLY A 124 10.73 9.55 28.10
N PHE A 125 10.95 10.59 28.90
CA PHE A 125 10.59 10.61 30.31
C PHE A 125 9.67 11.80 30.55
N GLY A 126 8.64 11.61 31.36
CA GLY A 126 7.67 12.66 31.66
C GLY A 126 7.07 12.51 33.05
N ALA A 127 6.25 13.47 33.43
CA ALA A 127 5.48 13.39 34.66
C ALA A 127 4.22 12.54 34.42
N GLN A 128 3.89 11.67 35.36
CA GLN A 128 2.62 10.93 35.39
C GLN A 128 1.94 11.17 36.74
N LEU A 129 0.64 11.47 36.69
CA LEU A 129 -0.19 11.57 37.88
C LEU A 129 -0.74 10.17 38.20
N GLU A 130 -0.48 9.67 39.40
CA GLU A 130 -1.07 8.43 39.92
C GLU A 130 -1.83 8.77 41.21
N GLY A 131 -3.16 8.86 41.11
CA GLY A 131 -4.01 9.42 42.17
C GLY A 131 -3.73 10.91 42.38
N GLU A 132 -3.25 11.28 43.57
CA GLU A 132 -2.87 12.66 43.92
C GLU A 132 -1.35 12.90 43.82
N ILE A 133 -0.55 11.87 43.50
CA ILE A 133 0.92 11.94 43.50
C ILE A 133 1.43 12.13 42.07
N VAL A 134 2.25 13.16 41.87
CA VAL A 134 2.97 13.39 40.60
C VAL A 134 4.29 12.63 40.66
N HIS A 135 4.42 11.59 39.84
CA HIS A 135 5.67 10.89 39.61
C HIS A 135 6.43 11.56 38.47
N ALA A 136 7.62 12.08 38.76
CA ALA A 136 8.56 12.58 37.76
C ALA A 136 9.40 11.43 37.17
N ASP A 137 9.98 11.67 35.98
CA ASP A 137 10.88 10.74 35.28
C ASP A 137 10.30 9.36 34.99
N VAL A 138 9.00 9.29 34.70
CA VAL A 138 8.35 8.05 34.28
C VAL A 138 8.63 7.80 32.80
N PRO A 139 9.10 6.60 32.40
CA PRO A 139 9.24 6.23 30.99
C PRO A 139 7.92 6.37 30.23
N GLN A 140 7.94 7.13 29.13
CA GLN A 140 6.79 7.41 28.28
C GLN A 140 7.13 7.17 26.81
N ARG A 141 6.13 6.84 26.00
CA ARG A 141 6.24 6.73 24.53
C ARG A 141 5.33 7.78 23.92
N ALA A 142 5.91 8.72 23.18
CA ALA A 142 5.16 9.71 22.42
C ALA A 142 4.96 9.22 20.99
N LEU A 143 3.71 9.22 20.53
CA LEU A 143 3.37 9.00 19.13
C LEU A 143 3.51 10.30 18.36
N TYR A 144 4.03 10.20 17.14
CA TYR A 144 3.96 11.27 16.17
C TYR A 144 3.86 10.69 14.76
N PHE A 145 3.26 11.45 13.87
CA PHE A 145 3.05 11.05 12.49
C PHE A 145 3.80 11.98 11.54
N THR A 146 4.33 11.42 10.45
CA THR A 146 5.05 12.17 9.42
C THR A 146 4.63 11.72 8.02
N ASP A 147 5.12 12.43 7.00
CA ASP A 147 4.92 12.12 5.58
C ASP A 147 3.44 12.00 5.17
N HIS A 148 2.59 12.87 5.74
CA HIS A 148 1.17 12.95 5.39
C HIS A 148 0.98 13.16 3.90
N THR A 149 0.39 12.17 3.25
CA THR A 149 0.21 12.13 1.80
C THR A 149 -1.24 11.77 1.49
N LEU A 150 -1.87 12.58 0.64
CA LEU A 150 -3.20 12.29 0.11
C LEU A 150 -3.08 11.58 -1.24
N ALA A 151 -3.88 10.53 -1.43
CA ALA A 151 -3.94 9.77 -2.67
C ALA A 151 -5.40 9.48 -3.06
N GLU A 152 -5.61 9.26 -4.36
CA GLU A 152 -6.88 8.81 -4.94
C GLU A 152 -8.10 9.65 -4.52
N PRO A 153 -8.14 10.96 -4.84
CA PRO A 153 -9.26 11.81 -4.46
C PRO A 153 -10.49 11.41 -5.28
N ALA A 154 -11.63 11.28 -4.61
CA ALA A 154 -12.89 10.85 -5.21
C ALA A 154 -14.06 11.71 -4.71
N PRO A 155 -15.11 11.90 -5.50
CA PRO A 155 -16.21 12.81 -5.17
C PRO A 155 -17.00 12.37 -3.92
N ASP A 156 -17.02 11.07 -3.63
CA ASP A 156 -17.72 10.51 -2.48
C ASP A 156 -16.96 9.31 -1.90
N GLU A 157 -17.44 8.81 -0.77
CA GLU A 157 -16.83 7.67 -0.08
C GLU A 157 -16.87 6.40 -0.94
N ALA A 158 -17.99 6.09 -1.60
CA ALA A 158 -18.12 4.86 -2.38
C ALA A 158 -17.14 4.82 -3.55
N ALA A 159 -16.98 5.94 -4.24
CA ALA A 159 -16.00 6.13 -5.30
C ALA A 159 -14.56 6.05 -4.75
N ALA A 160 -14.29 6.61 -3.57
CA ALA A 160 -12.97 6.52 -2.94
C ALA A 160 -12.61 5.07 -2.59
N ARG A 161 -13.54 4.33 -1.99
CA ARG A 161 -13.37 2.91 -1.63
C ARG A 161 -13.16 2.04 -2.87
N GLN A 162 -13.88 2.31 -3.96
CA GLN A 162 -13.69 1.61 -5.23
C GLN A 162 -12.32 1.90 -5.84
N ARG A 163 -11.93 3.18 -5.95
CA ARG A 163 -10.60 3.57 -6.45
C ARG A 163 -9.48 2.96 -5.61
N LEU A 164 -9.65 2.93 -4.29
CA LEU A 164 -8.73 2.28 -3.38
C LEU A 164 -8.62 0.77 -3.66
N SER A 165 -9.74 0.06 -3.81
CA SER A 165 -9.73 -1.36 -4.17
C SER A 165 -9.00 -1.61 -5.49
N ASP A 166 -9.21 -0.76 -6.49
CA ASP A 166 -8.50 -0.84 -7.78
C ASP A 166 -6.99 -0.58 -7.64
N ALA A 167 -6.60 0.45 -6.87
CA ALA A 167 -5.21 0.77 -6.61
C ALA A 167 -4.49 -0.34 -5.81
N LEU A 168 -5.18 -0.96 -4.85
CA LEU A 168 -4.67 -2.10 -4.09
C LEU A 168 -4.43 -3.32 -5.00
N PHE A 169 -5.35 -3.60 -5.92
CA PHE A 169 -5.18 -4.66 -6.91
C PHE A 169 -4.00 -4.37 -7.85
N ASP A 170 -3.87 -3.14 -8.34
CA ASP A 170 -2.73 -2.74 -9.18
C ASP A 170 -1.40 -2.88 -8.41
N GLY A 171 -1.41 -2.55 -7.11
CA GLY A 171 -0.28 -2.76 -6.20
C GLY A 171 0.10 -4.25 -6.04
N LEU A 172 -0.89 -5.14 -5.90
CA LEU A 172 -0.67 -6.59 -5.88
C LEU A 172 -0.01 -7.06 -7.18
N ILE A 173 -0.53 -6.66 -8.33
CA ILE A 173 0.07 -7.03 -9.63
C ILE A 173 1.50 -6.51 -9.73
N LYS A 174 1.74 -5.25 -9.33
CA LYS A 174 3.09 -4.67 -9.31
C LYS A 174 4.05 -5.47 -8.43
N ALA A 175 3.62 -5.90 -7.25
CA ALA A 175 4.45 -6.72 -6.36
C ALA A 175 4.85 -8.06 -7.00
N ILE A 176 3.97 -8.67 -7.80
CA ILE A 176 4.28 -9.90 -8.55
C ILE A 176 5.20 -9.60 -9.74
N VAL A 177 5.00 -8.48 -10.45
CA VAL A 177 5.90 -8.02 -11.52
C VAL A 177 7.32 -7.84 -11.00
N GLU A 178 7.48 -7.21 -9.84
CA GLU A 178 8.77 -7.02 -9.18
C GLU A 178 9.42 -8.37 -8.84
N HIS A 179 8.66 -9.37 -8.37
CA HIS A 179 9.19 -10.71 -8.14
C HIS A 179 9.77 -11.34 -9.41
N VAL A 180 9.04 -11.23 -10.52
CA VAL A 180 9.49 -11.76 -11.82
C VAL A 180 10.70 -10.98 -12.33
N ALA A 181 10.76 -9.67 -12.08
CA ALA A 181 11.92 -8.84 -12.41
C ALA A 181 13.17 -9.29 -11.62
N ASP A 182 13.04 -9.62 -10.33
CA ASP A 182 14.14 -10.15 -9.52
C ASP A 182 14.69 -11.46 -10.10
N VAL A 183 13.81 -12.39 -10.49
CA VAL A 183 14.23 -13.67 -11.13
C VAL A 183 14.91 -13.42 -12.47
N ARG A 184 14.44 -12.44 -13.26
CA ARG A 184 15.09 -12.04 -14.52
C ARG A 184 16.48 -11.43 -14.27
N ALA A 185 16.62 -10.61 -13.24
CA ALA A 185 17.90 -10.02 -12.84
C ALA A 185 18.89 -11.10 -12.35
N GLU A 186 18.45 -12.02 -11.48
CA GLU A 186 19.27 -13.15 -11.03
C GLU A 186 19.77 -13.99 -12.21
N ARG A 187 18.90 -14.27 -13.19
CA ARG A 187 19.29 -14.99 -14.40
C ARG A 187 20.39 -14.25 -15.17
N ALA A 188 20.27 -12.93 -15.34
CA ALA A 188 21.28 -12.14 -16.03
C ALA A 188 22.64 -12.20 -15.32
N ASP A 189 22.65 -12.07 -13.99
CA ASP A 189 23.85 -12.18 -13.16
C ASP A 189 24.47 -13.58 -13.26
N LEU A 190 23.65 -14.62 -13.27
CA LEU A 190 24.09 -16.00 -13.41
C LEU A 190 24.68 -16.29 -14.81
N ASP A 191 24.08 -15.75 -15.87
CA ASP A 191 24.59 -15.89 -17.24
C ASP A 191 25.96 -15.18 -17.37
N GLN A 192 26.13 -14.00 -16.76
CA GLN A 192 27.42 -13.30 -16.68
C GLN A 192 28.46 -14.10 -15.87
N ALA A 193 28.07 -14.62 -14.70
CA ALA A 193 28.95 -15.43 -13.86
C ALA A 193 29.40 -16.72 -14.57
N LYS A 194 28.50 -17.36 -15.33
CA LYS A 194 28.80 -18.53 -16.17
C LYS A 194 29.82 -18.17 -17.24
N ALA A 195 29.63 -17.08 -17.98
CA ALA A 195 30.55 -16.65 -19.03
C ALA A 195 31.97 -16.40 -18.49
N ILE A 196 32.08 -15.77 -17.32
CA ILE A 196 33.36 -15.55 -16.62
C ILE A 196 33.99 -16.89 -16.22
N ALA A 197 33.21 -17.81 -15.66
CA ALA A 197 33.71 -19.14 -15.27
C ALA A 197 34.22 -19.94 -16.49
N GLU A 198 33.50 -19.93 -17.61
CA GLU A 198 33.91 -20.59 -18.85
C GLU A 198 35.17 -19.94 -19.47
N ALA A 199 35.30 -18.61 -19.39
CA ALA A 199 36.52 -17.93 -19.83
C ALA A 199 37.75 -18.34 -18.99
N ARG A 200 37.61 -18.45 -17.66
CA ARG A 200 38.69 -18.91 -16.78
C ARG A 200 39.11 -20.35 -17.05
N LEU A 201 38.14 -21.24 -17.30
CA LEU A 201 38.44 -22.62 -17.70
C LEU A 201 39.22 -22.68 -19.03
N ARG A 202 38.81 -21.87 -20.02
CA ARG A 202 39.53 -21.75 -21.31
C ARG A 202 40.95 -21.17 -21.15
N ALA A 203 41.15 -20.28 -20.18
CA ALA A 203 42.46 -19.72 -19.85
C ALA A 203 43.37 -20.68 -19.04
N GLY A 204 43.01 -21.97 -18.91
CA GLY A 204 43.84 -22.98 -18.26
C GLY A 204 43.76 -22.98 -16.73
N GLN A 205 42.83 -22.23 -16.12
CA GLN A 205 42.60 -22.25 -14.66
C GLN A 205 41.64 -23.38 -14.24
N ALA A 206 41.72 -24.52 -14.93
CA ALA A 206 40.82 -25.65 -14.73
C ALA A 206 41.22 -26.45 -13.47
N THR A 207 40.54 -26.18 -12.36
CA THR A 207 40.58 -27.03 -11.16
C THR A 207 39.21 -27.65 -10.90
N ALA A 208 39.15 -28.75 -10.15
CA ALA A 208 37.90 -29.41 -9.78
C ALA A 208 36.88 -28.47 -9.10
N VAL A 209 37.36 -27.45 -8.39
CA VAL A 209 36.52 -26.40 -7.78
C VAL A 209 35.83 -25.53 -8.83
N HIS A 210 36.55 -25.16 -9.90
CA HIS A 210 35.99 -24.37 -11.00
C HIS A 210 34.93 -25.16 -11.78
N THR A 211 35.15 -26.46 -12.00
CA THR A 211 34.19 -27.34 -12.67
C THR A 211 32.90 -27.51 -11.85
N ARG A 212 33.00 -27.71 -10.54
CA ARG A 212 31.82 -27.77 -9.65
C ARG A 212 31.05 -26.45 -9.63
N ARG A 213 31.76 -25.32 -9.56
CA ARG A 213 31.13 -24.00 -9.62
C ARG A 213 30.37 -23.79 -10.92
N LEU A 214 30.93 -24.17 -12.06
CA LEU A 214 30.25 -24.09 -13.36
C LEU A 214 28.98 -24.95 -13.38
N ALA A 215 29.04 -26.19 -12.88
CA ALA A 215 27.87 -27.06 -12.80
C ALA A 215 26.75 -26.43 -11.93
N SER A 216 27.10 -25.86 -10.78
CA SER A 216 26.12 -25.18 -9.91
C SER A 216 25.48 -23.95 -10.58
N LEU A 217 26.25 -23.19 -11.36
CA LEU A 217 25.73 -22.04 -12.11
C LEU A 217 24.78 -22.50 -13.22
N GLN A 218 25.11 -23.59 -13.92
CA GLN A 218 24.26 -24.18 -14.95
C GLN A 218 22.94 -24.70 -14.38
N GLU A 219 22.97 -25.35 -13.23
CA GLU A 219 21.77 -25.82 -12.53
C GLU A 219 20.86 -24.65 -12.12
N ARG A 220 21.41 -23.61 -11.50
CA ARG A 220 20.65 -22.39 -11.15
C ARG A 220 20.09 -21.66 -12.38
N LEU A 221 20.85 -21.64 -13.49
CA LEU A 221 20.37 -21.10 -14.76
C LEU A 221 19.23 -21.92 -15.36
N ALA A 222 19.27 -23.25 -15.24
CA ALA A 222 18.19 -24.10 -15.69
C ALA A 222 16.92 -23.85 -14.86
N ALA A 223 17.06 -23.75 -13.54
CA ALA A 223 15.94 -23.45 -12.63
C ALA A 223 15.30 -22.07 -12.91
N THR A 224 16.11 -21.02 -13.07
CA THR A 224 15.59 -19.67 -13.41
C THR A 224 14.98 -19.62 -14.81
N ARG A 225 15.49 -20.39 -15.78
CA ARG A 225 14.85 -20.53 -17.10
C ARG A 225 13.50 -21.23 -17.03
N ASP A 226 13.38 -22.29 -16.22
CA ASP A 226 12.10 -22.97 -16.00
C ASP A 226 11.07 -22.01 -15.38
N ALA A 227 11.46 -21.32 -14.30
CA ALA A 227 10.59 -20.38 -13.58
C ALA A 227 10.04 -19.24 -14.47
N LEU A 228 10.78 -18.84 -15.50
CA LEU A 228 10.40 -17.78 -16.44
C LEU A 228 9.64 -18.28 -17.68
N GLN A 229 9.30 -19.58 -17.76
CA GLN A 229 8.43 -20.07 -18.82
C GLN A 229 6.99 -19.53 -18.65
N PRO A 230 6.26 -19.21 -19.73
CA PRO A 230 4.90 -18.67 -19.63
C PRO A 230 3.95 -19.50 -18.76
N GLN A 231 4.06 -20.83 -18.82
CA GLN A 231 3.26 -21.74 -18.00
C GLN A 231 3.57 -21.61 -16.50
N ARG A 232 4.86 -21.49 -16.14
CA ARG A 232 5.29 -21.26 -14.77
C ARG A 232 4.91 -19.88 -14.27
N LEU A 233 5.04 -18.86 -15.10
CA LEU A 233 4.61 -17.50 -14.76
C LEU A 233 3.10 -17.44 -14.51
N LEU A 234 2.29 -18.14 -15.31
CA LEU A 234 0.85 -18.26 -15.08
C LEU A 234 0.53 -18.98 -13.76
N GLU A 235 1.26 -20.06 -13.44
CA GLU A 235 1.13 -20.78 -12.17
C GLU A 235 1.49 -19.88 -10.98
N THR A 236 2.63 -19.19 -11.04
CA THR A 236 3.06 -18.23 -10.01
C THR A 236 2.05 -17.10 -9.84
N LEU A 237 1.57 -16.51 -10.94
CA LEU A 237 0.54 -15.46 -10.88
C LEU A 237 -0.73 -15.97 -10.21
N THR A 238 -1.20 -17.16 -10.58
CA THR A 238 -2.39 -17.78 -10.01
C THR A 238 -2.20 -18.08 -8.52
N ALA A 239 -1.05 -18.60 -8.13
CA ALA A 239 -0.73 -18.91 -6.73
C ALA A 239 -0.67 -17.64 -5.88
N SER A 240 -0.01 -16.58 -6.36
CA SER A 240 0.08 -15.29 -5.66
C SER A 240 -1.30 -14.63 -5.49
N LEU A 241 -2.15 -14.67 -6.51
CA LEU A 241 -3.50 -14.10 -6.46
C LEU A 241 -4.45 -14.93 -5.57
N ASN A 242 -4.20 -16.22 -5.39
CA ASN A 242 -4.92 -17.08 -4.44
C ASN A 242 -4.42 -16.94 -2.99
N ALA A 243 -3.33 -16.22 -2.76
CA ALA A 243 -2.79 -15.96 -1.42
C ALA A 243 -2.45 -14.46 -1.25
N PRO A 244 -3.43 -13.56 -1.47
CA PRO A 244 -3.18 -12.13 -1.52
C PRO A 244 -2.71 -11.57 -0.17
N ASP A 245 -3.09 -12.18 0.95
CA ASP A 245 -2.64 -11.80 2.31
C ASP A 245 -1.12 -11.77 2.49
N THR A 246 -0.40 -12.60 1.72
CA THR A 246 1.07 -12.67 1.79
C THR A 246 1.74 -11.43 1.18
N LEU A 247 1.04 -10.73 0.29
CA LEU A 247 1.53 -9.55 -0.42
C LEU A 247 0.86 -8.25 0.07
N LEU A 248 -0.37 -8.36 0.57
CA LEU A 248 -1.19 -7.25 0.98
C LEU A 248 -2.08 -7.66 2.17
N HIS A 249 -1.84 -7.06 3.32
CA HIS A 249 -2.72 -7.21 4.49
C HIS A 249 -2.88 -5.90 5.23
N LEU A 250 -3.99 -5.82 5.96
CA LEU A 250 -4.38 -4.70 6.78
C LEU A 250 -4.38 -5.14 8.24
N GLU A 251 -3.64 -4.43 9.07
CA GLU A 251 -3.62 -4.67 10.52
C GLU A 251 -4.26 -3.48 11.25
N PRO A 252 -5.41 -3.68 11.92
CA PRO A 252 -6.01 -2.62 12.72
C PRO A 252 -5.11 -2.33 13.93
N ILE A 253 -4.89 -1.05 14.19
CA ILE A 253 -4.15 -0.57 15.36
C ILE A 253 -5.10 0.28 16.19
N GLU A 254 -5.20 -0.09 17.47
CA GLU A 254 -5.90 0.69 18.48
C GLU A 254 -4.89 1.15 19.53
N LEU A 255 -4.76 2.47 19.71
CA LEU A 255 -3.87 3.06 20.71
C LEU A 255 -4.61 4.09 21.53
N CYS A 256 -4.50 4.02 22.85
CA CYS A 256 -4.98 5.07 23.74
C CYS A 256 -3.87 6.11 23.92
N VAL A 257 -4.13 7.35 23.52
CA VAL A 257 -3.19 8.47 23.74
C VAL A 257 -3.86 9.62 24.46
N ASP A 258 -3.09 10.40 25.21
CA ASP A 258 -3.57 11.69 25.68
C ASP A 258 -3.46 12.78 24.60
N ARG A 259 -3.97 13.98 24.92
CA ARG A 259 -3.89 15.16 24.05
C ARG A 259 -2.47 15.61 23.72
N THR A 260 -1.45 15.12 24.43
CA THR A 260 -0.05 15.43 24.13
C THR A 260 0.62 14.36 23.26
N GLY A 261 -0.13 13.33 22.84
CA GLY A 261 0.35 12.23 22.01
C GLY A 261 1.07 11.13 22.79
N ILE A 262 0.96 11.09 24.12
CA ILE A 262 1.62 10.06 24.94
C ILE A 262 0.73 8.81 25.03
N ILE A 263 1.30 7.63 24.74
CA ILE A 263 0.62 6.34 24.86
C ILE A 263 0.29 6.06 26.32
N ARG A 264 -0.99 5.75 26.60
CA ARG A 264 -1.49 5.37 27.94
C ARG A 264 -1.89 3.90 27.96
N GLY A 265 -1.57 3.22 29.08
CA GLY A 265 -1.80 1.79 29.26
C GLY A 265 -3.16 1.39 29.86
N GLY A 266 -4.16 2.29 29.86
CA GLY A 266 -5.47 2.01 30.46
C GLY A 266 -6.59 2.93 29.94
N GLU A 267 -7.83 2.43 29.95
CA GLU A 267 -9.03 3.05 29.33
C GLU A 267 -9.44 4.42 29.91
N ALA A 268 -8.92 4.81 31.07
CA ALA A 268 -9.48 5.92 31.86
C ALA A 268 -8.81 7.30 31.66
N ALA A 269 -7.78 7.44 30.82
CA ALA A 269 -6.98 8.67 30.76
C ALA A 269 -6.54 9.14 29.36
N GLY A 270 -7.16 8.65 28.27
CA GLY A 270 -6.81 9.07 26.91
C GLY A 270 -7.89 8.76 25.88
N ASP A 271 -7.73 9.36 24.71
CA ASP A 271 -8.55 9.16 23.53
C ASP A 271 -8.08 7.91 22.76
N VAL A 272 -9.02 7.08 22.32
CA VAL A 272 -8.71 5.86 21.56
C VAL A 272 -8.59 6.21 20.08
N LEU A 273 -7.38 6.10 19.55
CA LEU A 273 -7.09 6.25 18.13
C LEU A 273 -7.27 4.92 17.42
N ARG A 274 -8.02 4.94 16.31
CA ARG A 274 -8.20 3.79 15.42
C ARG A 274 -7.68 4.14 14.05
N PHE A 275 -6.74 3.36 13.57
CA PHE A 275 -6.21 3.46 12.22
C PHE A 275 -5.72 2.09 11.78
N ALA A 276 -5.39 1.94 10.50
CA ALA A 276 -4.96 0.66 9.97
C ALA A 276 -3.55 0.76 9.38
N ARG A 277 -2.72 -0.24 9.68
CA ARG A 277 -1.42 -0.42 9.05
C ARG A 277 -1.61 -1.22 7.78
N LEU A 278 -1.33 -0.58 6.66
CA LEU A 278 -1.32 -1.23 5.36
C LEU A 278 0.10 -1.75 5.10
N THR A 279 0.24 -3.07 5.04
CA THR A 279 1.50 -3.71 4.67
C THR A 279 1.38 -4.21 3.25
N THR A 280 2.30 -3.74 2.41
CA THR A 280 2.49 -4.19 1.03
C THR A 280 3.88 -4.81 0.92
N ARG A 281 4.30 -5.18 -0.29
CA ARG A 281 5.70 -5.57 -0.54
C ARG A 281 6.70 -4.43 -0.23
N ASP A 282 6.27 -3.17 -0.21
CA ASP A 282 7.13 -2.06 0.23
C ASP A 282 7.38 -2.18 1.75
N PRO A 283 8.64 -2.19 2.23
CA PRO A 283 8.96 -2.21 3.66
C PRO A 283 8.50 -0.96 4.42
N ARG A 284 7.98 0.07 3.72
CA ARG A 284 7.37 1.23 4.35
C ARG A 284 6.02 0.85 4.94
N HIS A 285 5.97 0.75 6.27
CA HIS A 285 4.72 0.58 7.01
C HIS A 285 3.93 1.89 6.98
N TRP A 286 2.91 1.95 6.12
CA TRP A 286 2.02 3.09 6.05
C TRP A 286 0.83 2.87 6.98
N ILE A 287 0.53 3.89 7.77
CA ILE A 287 -0.77 4.01 8.41
C ILE A 287 -1.70 4.70 7.42
N VAL A 288 -2.88 4.13 7.25
CA VAL A 288 -3.89 4.61 6.32
C VAL A 288 -5.23 4.83 7.02
N LEU A 289 -5.92 5.87 6.59
CA LEU A 289 -7.30 6.15 6.93
C LEU A 289 -7.97 6.84 5.74
N LEU A 290 -9.30 6.73 5.68
CA LEU A 290 -10.07 7.51 4.73
C LEU A 290 -10.32 8.90 5.31
N ALA A 291 -10.01 9.95 4.55
CA ALA A 291 -10.18 11.34 4.93
C ALA A 291 -11.29 11.98 4.08
N ARG A 292 -12.17 12.73 4.73
CA ARG A 292 -13.14 13.63 4.11
C ARG A 292 -12.59 15.04 4.15
N LEU A 293 -12.56 15.69 3.00
CA LEU A 293 -12.01 17.02 2.79
C LEU A 293 -13.10 17.93 2.26
N ASP A 294 -13.20 19.14 2.82
CA ASP A 294 -14.08 20.19 2.32
C ASP A 294 -13.32 21.06 1.32
N HIS A 295 -13.93 21.34 0.17
CA HIS A 295 -13.31 22.09 -0.90
C HIS A 295 -13.01 23.55 -0.49
N ALA A 296 -13.84 24.17 0.34
CA ALA A 296 -13.58 25.51 0.85
C ALA A 296 -12.37 25.53 1.78
N ASP A 297 -12.23 24.52 2.65
CA ASP A 297 -11.09 24.40 3.56
C ASP A 297 -9.78 24.17 2.80
N VAL A 298 -9.79 23.26 1.82
CA VAL A 298 -8.61 23.00 0.97
C VAL A 298 -8.22 24.25 0.21
N ARG A 299 -9.18 24.98 -0.38
CA ARG A 299 -8.88 26.21 -1.12
C ARG A 299 -8.33 27.31 -0.20
N CYS A 300 -8.90 27.46 0.99
CA CYS A 300 -8.42 28.42 1.97
C CYS A 300 -6.99 28.08 2.45
N ALA A 301 -6.68 26.80 2.64
CA ALA A 301 -5.33 26.35 2.96
C ALA A 301 -4.32 26.69 1.85
N LEU A 302 -4.69 26.48 0.58
CA LEU A 302 -3.84 26.83 -0.57
C LEU A 302 -3.58 28.34 -0.63
N GLU A 303 -4.61 29.17 -0.49
CA GLU A 303 -4.50 30.64 -0.50
C GLU A 303 -3.58 31.16 0.63
N ARG A 304 -3.67 30.58 1.83
CA ARG A 304 -2.79 30.92 2.96
C ARG A 304 -1.35 30.51 2.70
N PHE A 305 -1.13 29.33 2.14
CA PHE A 305 0.21 28.84 1.83
C PHE A 305 0.91 29.71 0.78
N GLU A 306 0.18 30.14 -0.25
CA GLU A 306 0.69 31.10 -1.24
C GLU A 306 1.03 32.44 -0.60
N THR A 307 0.14 32.96 0.25
CA THR A 307 0.37 34.23 0.97
C THR A 307 1.61 34.16 1.86
N ALA A 308 1.80 33.07 2.61
CA ALA A 308 2.96 32.87 3.47
C ALA A 308 4.29 32.84 2.69
N ARG A 309 4.30 32.28 1.46
CA ARG A 309 5.50 32.26 0.60
C ARG A 309 5.84 33.62 0.02
N HIS A 310 4.86 34.48 -0.23
CA HIS A 310 5.11 35.84 -0.71
C HIS A 310 5.83 36.71 0.33
N PHE A 311 5.71 36.39 1.62
CA PHE A 311 6.39 37.12 2.70
C PHE A 311 7.79 36.57 3.08
N ILE A 312 8.27 35.49 2.44
CA ILE A 312 9.60 34.90 2.70
C ILE A 312 10.67 35.42 1.71
N VAL A 313 10.30 36.31 0.79
CA VAL A 313 11.28 37.03 -0.07
C VAL A 313 11.68 38.34 0.62
N ILE A 314 12.57 38.27 1.61
CA ILE A 314 13.40 39.41 2.07
C ILE A 314 14.82 38.93 2.29
#